data_AF-A0A1A8HMH8-F1
#
_entry.id   AF-A0A1A8HMH8-F1
#
_cell.length_a   1.000
_cell.length_b   1.000
_cell.length_c   1.000
_cell.angle_alpha   90.00
_cell.angle_beta   90.00
_cell.angle_gamma   90.00
#
_symmetry.space_group_name_H-M   'P 1'
#
loop_
_entity.id
_entity.type
_entity.pdbx_description
1 polymer ?
#
loop_
_entity_poly.entity_id
_entity_poly.type
_entity_poly.pdbx_seq_one_letter_code
_entity_poly.pdbx_strand_id
1 'polypeptide(L)'
;MLSPVSSSLRTAAVQLLPRQIRAGGSTWCPCRCISVKPGDVKPKTVPCRYLGQPSPFTHPHLIKHGEVTPGITQTEYELRRHKLASLIEAQSEKMGPSASSINHVAIVLSHPTSYMTNDIPYPFHQNQDFLYLSGFLEPDSA
;
A
#
# COMPACT_ATOMS: atom_id res chain seq x y z
N MET A 1 40.92 -57.29 -9.28
CA MET A 1 40.77 -55.82 -9.31
C MET A 1 40.79 -55.38 -10.75
N LEU A 2 39.60 -55.16 -11.32
CA LEU A 2 39.42 -54.86 -12.75
C LEU A 2 38.33 -53.79 -12.91
N SER A 3 38.64 -52.83 -13.78
CA SER A 3 37.76 -51.90 -14.51
C SER A 3 37.23 -50.66 -13.78
N PRO A 4 37.65 -49.44 -14.18
CA PRO A 4 37.02 -48.19 -13.74
C PRO A 4 35.71 -47.91 -14.51
N VAL A 5 34.72 -47.42 -13.77
CA VAL A 5 33.40 -47.03 -14.29
C VAL A 5 33.49 -45.68 -14.99
N SER A 6 33.07 -45.66 -16.27
CA SER A 6 33.01 -44.48 -17.14
C SER A 6 32.05 -43.42 -16.60
N SER A 7 32.56 -42.24 -16.28
CA SER A 7 31.79 -41.05 -15.89
C SER A 7 31.27 -40.33 -17.14
N SER A 8 29.99 -40.54 -17.45
CA SER A 8 29.33 -39.83 -18.54
C SER A 8 29.00 -38.39 -18.11
N LEU A 9 29.77 -37.43 -18.61
CA LEU A 9 29.49 -36.00 -18.50
C LEU A 9 28.20 -35.68 -19.27
N ARG A 10 27.14 -35.31 -18.56
CA ARG A 10 25.91 -34.80 -19.17
C ARG A 10 26.06 -33.31 -19.46
N THR A 11 26.38 -32.99 -20.70
CA THR A 11 26.31 -31.62 -21.24
C THR A 11 24.83 -31.23 -21.38
N ALA A 12 24.32 -30.37 -20.51
CA ALA A 12 22.99 -29.80 -20.66
C ALA A 12 23.05 -28.65 -21.67
N ALA A 13 22.56 -28.89 -22.89
CA ALA A 13 22.37 -27.85 -23.90
C ALA A 13 21.03 -27.14 -23.65
N VAL A 14 21.09 -25.85 -23.29
CA VAL A 14 19.91 -24.98 -23.21
C VAL A 14 19.58 -24.52 -24.63
N GLN A 15 18.57 -25.12 -25.25
CA GLN A 15 18.01 -24.63 -26.51
C GLN A 15 17.08 -23.46 -26.20
N LEU A 16 17.50 -22.25 -26.55
CA LEU A 16 16.64 -21.06 -26.57
C LEU A 16 15.65 -21.20 -27.73
N LEU A 17 14.37 -21.43 -27.41
CA LEU A 17 13.33 -21.36 -28.43
C LEU A 17 13.19 -19.91 -28.93
N PRO A 18 13.03 -19.71 -30.25
CA PRO A 18 12.83 -18.39 -30.82
C PRO A 18 11.51 -17.79 -30.34
N ARG A 19 11.61 -16.54 -29.90
CA ARG A 19 10.51 -15.66 -29.48
C ARG A 19 9.53 -15.51 -30.65
N GLN A 20 8.41 -16.21 -30.58
CA GLN A 20 7.29 -16.04 -31.50
C GLN A 20 6.72 -14.63 -31.30
N ILE A 21 6.97 -13.75 -32.27
CA ILE A 21 6.34 -12.44 -32.39
C ILE A 21 4.91 -12.71 -32.88
N ARG A 22 3.95 -12.77 -31.95
CA ARG A 22 2.54 -12.62 -32.31
C ARG A 22 2.22 -11.14 -32.45
N ALA A 23 2.03 -10.75 -33.70
CA ALA A 23 1.40 -9.50 -34.10
C ALA A 23 -0.08 -9.50 -33.68
N GLY A 24 -0.62 -8.30 -33.42
CA GLY A 24 -2.06 -8.06 -33.40
C GLY A 24 -2.74 -8.35 -32.06
N GLY A 25 -2.50 -7.50 -31.07
CA GLY A 25 -3.38 -7.33 -29.93
C GLY A 25 -3.28 -5.88 -29.50
N SER A 26 -4.41 -5.18 -29.39
CA SER A 26 -4.43 -3.89 -28.71
C SER A 26 -3.93 -4.14 -27.29
N THR A 27 -2.67 -3.79 -27.01
CA THR A 27 -2.24 -3.63 -25.63
C THR A 27 -3.01 -2.43 -25.11
N TRP A 28 -4.21 -2.69 -24.62
CA TRP A 28 -4.87 -1.83 -23.65
C TRP A 28 -3.95 -1.86 -22.44
N CYS A 29 -2.95 -0.98 -22.46
CA CYS A 29 -2.19 -0.63 -21.30
C CYS A 29 -3.13 0.30 -20.53
N PRO A 30 -3.79 -0.15 -19.43
CA PRO A 30 -4.53 0.75 -18.58
C PRO A 30 -3.48 1.42 -17.70
N CYS A 31 -2.54 2.15 -18.32
CA CYS A 31 -1.81 3.19 -17.64
C CYS A 31 -2.88 4.21 -17.26
N ARG A 32 -3.67 3.92 -16.21
CA ARG A 32 -4.55 4.89 -15.58
C ARG A 32 -3.62 5.99 -15.17
N CYS A 33 -3.67 7.10 -15.88
CA CYS A 33 -2.94 8.30 -15.56
C CYS A 33 -3.38 8.68 -14.14
N ILE A 34 -2.54 8.38 -13.14
CA ILE A 34 -2.83 8.69 -11.75
C ILE A 34 -2.70 10.21 -11.63
N SER A 35 -3.81 10.90 -11.81
CA SER A 35 -3.91 12.33 -11.57
C SER A 35 -4.28 12.54 -10.12
N VAL A 36 -3.28 12.49 -9.23
CA VAL A 36 -3.46 13.04 -7.89
C VAL A 36 -3.58 14.55 -8.07
N LYS A 37 -4.75 15.12 -7.76
CA LYS A 37 -4.89 16.59 -7.80
C LYS A 37 -4.14 17.11 -6.58
N PRO A 38 -3.01 17.84 -6.73
CA PRO A 38 -2.47 18.57 -5.60
C PRO A 38 -3.56 19.56 -5.20
N GLY A 39 -4.21 19.32 -4.06
CA GLY A 39 -5.20 20.27 -3.57
C GLY A 39 -4.52 21.62 -3.41
N ASP A 40 -5.05 22.67 -4.04
CA ASP A 40 -4.70 24.05 -3.72
C ASP A 40 -5.12 24.33 -2.27
N VAL A 41 -4.27 23.95 -1.31
CA VAL A 41 -4.53 24.17 0.11
C VAL A 41 -4.20 25.62 0.43
N LYS A 42 -5.14 26.53 0.16
CA LYS A 42 -5.10 27.86 0.77
C LYS A 42 -5.05 27.67 2.30
N PRO A 43 -4.22 28.42 3.05
CA PRO A 43 -4.17 28.32 4.50
C PRO A 43 -5.55 28.73 5.05
N LYS A 44 -6.38 27.72 5.33
CA LYS A 44 -7.69 27.91 5.93
C LYS A 44 -7.51 27.99 7.44
N THR A 45 -8.19 28.95 8.02
CA THR A 45 -8.38 29.19 9.46
C THR A 45 -8.37 27.88 10.25
N VAL A 46 -7.64 27.88 11.38
CA VAL A 46 -7.55 26.74 12.31
C VAL A 46 -8.95 26.15 12.52
N PRO A 47 -9.13 24.82 12.39
CA PRO A 47 -10.43 24.21 12.63
C PRO A 47 -10.95 24.62 14.02
N CYS A 48 -12.23 24.95 14.14
CA CYS A 48 -12.87 25.26 15.44
C CYS A 48 -12.92 24.04 16.40
N ARG A 49 -12.32 22.89 16.00
CA ARG A 49 -12.29 21.66 16.76
C ARG A 49 -10.86 21.34 17.19
N TYR A 50 -10.74 20.82 18.41
CA TYR A 50 -9.51 20.22 18.89
C TYR A 50 -9.14 19.02 18.00
N LEU A 51 -7.88 18.95 17.58
CA LEU A 51 -7.32 17.81 16.87
C LEU A 51 -6.49 17.03 17.89
N GLY A 52 -6.77 15.73 18.06
CA GLY A 52 -6.07 14.84 18.99
C GLY A 52 -4.62 14.54 18.62
N GLN A 53 -4.18 15.04 17.45
CA GLN A 53 -2.84 14.84 16.90
C GLN A 53 -2.23 16.18 16.44
N PRO A 54 -0.89 16.27 16.35
CA PRO A 54 -0.22 17.40 15.73
C PRO A 54 -0.74 17.62 14.30
N SER A 55 -0.93 18.88 13.94
CA SER A 55 -1.38 19.27 12.61
C SER A 55 -0.53 20.45 12.12
N PRO A 56 -0.56 20.78 10.83
CA PRO A 56 0.15 21.96 10.32
C PRO A 56 -0.26 23.27 10.99
N PHE A 57 -1.47 23.32 11.56
CA PHE A 57 -2.00 24.49 12.24
C PHE A 57 -1.57 24.58 13.71
N THR A 58 -1.47 23.44 14.40
CA THR A 58 -1.09 23.38 15.82
C THR A 58 0.42 23.26 16.01
N HIS A 59 1.11 22.56 15.10
CA HIS A 59 2.54 22.27 15.16
C HIS A 59 3.21 22.46 13.78
N PRO A 60 3.25 23.70 13.25
CA PRO A 60 3.81 23.99 11.92
C PRO A 60 5.31 23.67 11.80
N HIS A 61 6.03 23.59 12.92
CA HIS A 61 7.45 23.23 12.96
C HIS A 61 7.68 21.71 12.81
N LEU A 62 6.67 20.87 13.08
CA LEU A 62 6.74 19.42 12.92
C LEU A 62 6.12 18.95 11.60
N ILE A 63 4.98 19.53 11.23
CA ILE A 63 4.19 19.11 10.07
C ILE A 63 3.94 20.31 9.17
N LYS A 64 4.36 20.22 7.90
CA LYS A 64 4.14 21.30 6.94
C LYS A 64 2.74 21.24 6.35
N HIS A 65 2.30 22.34 5.74
CA HIS A 65 1.03 22.35 5.02
C HIS A 65 1.03 21.32 3.89
N GLY A 66 -0.03 20.51 3.81
CA GLY A 66 -0.14 19.41 2.85
C GLY A 66 0.45 18.08 3.33
N GLU A 67 1.17 18.07 4.46
CA GLU A 67 1.63 16.86 5.13
C GLU A 67 0.58 16.33 6.12
N VAL A 68 0.51 15.01 6.27
CA VAL A 68 -0.31 14.33 7.29
C VAL A 68 0.57 13.91 8.46
N THR A 69 1.69 13.27 8.14
CA THR A 69 2.74 12.91 9.09
C THR A 69 4.04 13.59 8.64
N PRO A 70 5.02 13.79 9.55
CA PRO A 70 6.26 14.49 9.20
C PRO A 70 6.92 13.90 7.94
N GLY A 71 7.02 14.70 6.88
CA GLY A 71 7.64 14.30 5.62
C GLY A 71 6.79 13.42 4.70
N ILE A 72 5.53 13.12 5.04
CA ILE A 72 4.61 12.35 4.18
C ILE A 72 3.37 13.20 3.87
N THR A 73 3.14 13.42 2.57
CA THR A 73 2.04 14.26 2.08
C THR A 73 0.70 13.53 2.05
N GLN A 74 -0.39 14.27 2.05
CA GLN A 74 -1.75 13.73 1.84
C GLN A 74 -1.86 12.93 0.53
N THR A 75 -1.20 13.43 -0.52
CA THR A 75 -1.17 12.82 -1.85
C THR A 75 -0.46 11.46 -1.87
N GLU A 76 0.57 11.29 -1.04
CA GLU A 76 1.31 10.03 -0.91
C GLU A 76 0.42 8.94 -0.29
N TYR A 77 -0.33 9.26 0.77
CA TYR A 77 -1.30 8.33 1.36
C TYR A 77 -2.45 7.98 0.40
N GLU A 78 -2.95 8.95 -0.36
CA GLU A 78 -3.94 8.71 -1.41
C GLU A 78 -3.41 7.74 -2.48
N LEU A 79 -2.18 7.96 -2.93
CA LEU A 79 -1.51 7.09 -3.90
C LEU A 79 -1.31 5.66 -3.37
N ARG A 80 -0.99 5.49 -2.08
CA ARG A 80 -0.90 4.17 -1.44
C ARG A 80 -2.24 3.44 -1.44
N ARG A 81 -3.33 4.12 -1.09
CA ARG A 81 -4.69 3.53 -1.13
C ARG A 81 -5.13 3.18 -2.55
N HIS A 82 -4.81 4.02 -3.52
CA HIS A 82 -5.08 3.71 -4.93
C HIS A 82 -4.30 2.49 -5.42
N LYS A 83 -3.01 2.39 -5.09
CA LYS A 83 -2.21 1.19 -5.42
C LYS A 83 -2.84 -0.07 -4.82
N LEU A 84 -3.27 -0.02 -3.57
CA LEU A 84 -3.96 -1.14 -2.92
C LEU A 84 -5.26 -1.51 -3.68
N ALA A 85 -6.09 -0.53 -4.02
CA ALA A 85 -7.32 -0.76 -4.78
C ALA A 85 -7.04 -1.42 -6.14
N SER A 86 -6.05 -0.95 -6.89
CA SER A 86 -5.65 -1.56 -8.17
C SER A 86 -5.15 -2.99 -8.02
N LEU A 87 -4.46 -3.31 -6.92
CA LEU A 87 -4.04 -4.69 -6.65
C LEU A 87 -5.23 -5.59 -6.33
N ILE A 88 -6.23 -5.09 -5.60
CA ILE A 88 -7.46 -5.84 -5.30
C ILE A 88 -8.23 -6.15 -6.59
N GLU A 89 -8.40 -5.15 -7.48
CA GLU A 89 -9.03 -5.34 -8.80
C GLU A 89 -8.27 -6.39 -9.63
N ALA A 90 -6.94 -6.29 -9.72
CA ALA A 90 -6.13 -7.23 -10.49
C ALA A 90 -6.14 -8.66 -9.92
N GLN A 91 -6.42 -8.82 -8.62
CA GLN A 91 -6.56 -10.14 -7.98
C GLN A 91 -7.97 -10.69 -8.18
N SER A 92 -9.02 -9.86 -8.09
CA SER A 92 -10.40 -10.32 -8.29
C SER A 92 -10.64 -10.83 -9.71
N GLU A 93 -10.03 -10.19 -10.72
CA GLU A 93 -10.03 -10.67 -12.11
C GLU A 93 -9.42 -12.07 -12.25
N LYS A 94 -8.38 -12.39 -11.47
CA LYS A 94 -7.69 -13.69 -11.51
C LYS A 94 -8.45 -14.80 -10.78
N MET A 95 -9.21 -14.46 -9.74
CA MET A 95 -9.94 -15.45 -8.92
C MET A 95 -11.24 -15.96 -9.58
N GLY A 96 -11.57 -15.47 -10.78
CA GLY A 96 -12.64 -15.99 -11.63
C GLY A 96 -14.01 -15.34 -11.39
N PRO A 97 -15.01 -15.67 -12.22
CA PRO A 97 -16.29 -14.95 -12.28
C PRO A 97 -17.13 -14.99 -11.00
N SER A 98 -16.94 -15.96 -10.10
CA SER A 98 -17.63 -15.99 -8.80
C SER A 98 -17.11 -14.99 -7.78
N ALA A 99 -15.86 -14.51 -7.94
CA ALA A 99 -15.25 -13.50 -7.07
C ALA A 99 -15.15 -12.11 -7.75
N SER A 100 -15.56 -12.02 -9.03
CA SER A 100 -15.63 -10.79 -9.80
C SER A 100 -16.91 -10.00 -9.45
N SER A 101 -17.02 -9.59 -8.19
CA SER A 101 -18.01 -8.60 -7.77
C SER A 101 -17.56 -7.21 -8.23
N ILE A 102 -18.46 -6.43 -8.82
CA ILE A 102 -18.18 -5.07 -9.33
C ILE A 102 -17.65 -4.11 -8.25
N ASN A 103 -17.97 -4.36 -6.98
CA ASN A 103 -17.57 -3.51 -5.86
C ASN A 103 -16.77 -4.29 -4.83
N HIS A 104 -15.66 -3.72 -4.39
CA HIS A 104 -14.82 -4.25 -3.31
C HIS A 104 -14.72 -3.23 -2.19
N VAL A 105 -14.72 -3.70 -0.94
CA VAL A 105 -14.54 -2.88 0.26
C VAL A 105 -13.40 -3.47 1.07
N ALA A 106 -12.39 -2.67 1.38
CA ALA A 106 -11.29 -3.04 2.27
C ALA A 106 -11.52 -2.38 3.63
N ILE A 107 -11.52 -3.19 4.69
CA ILE A 107 -11.61 -2.72 6.08
C ILE A 107 -10.26 -3.01 6.73
N VAL A 108 -9.61 -1.98 7.25
CA VAL A 108 -8.33 -2.08 7.94
C VAL A 108 -8.52 -1.50 9.33
N LEU A 109 -8.29 -2.32 10.36
CA LEU A 109 -8.52 -1.93 11.74
C LEU A 109 -7.25 -1.33 12.35
N SER A 110 -7.42 -0.35 13.24
CA SER A 110 -6.33 0.15 14.07
C SER A 110 -6.01 -0.83 15.22
N HIS A 111 -4.93 -0.57 15.94
CA HIS A 111 -4.70 -1.24 17.22
C HIS A 111 -5.54 -0.63 18.35
N PRO A 112 -5.99 -1.44 19.32
CA PRO A 112 -6.52 -0.96 20.58
C PRO A 112 -5.38 -0.54 21.53
N THR A 113 -5.72 0.15 22.60
CA THR A 113 -4.76 0.44 23.69
C THR A 113 -4.47 -0.84 24.48
N SER A 114 -3.20 -1.24 24.56
CA SER A 114 -2.78 -2.40 25.34
C SER A 114 -2.48 -1.99 26.79
N TYR A 115 -2.92 -2.81 27.75
CA TYR A 115 -2.75 -2.55 29.18
C TYR A 115 -1.82 -3.58 29.80
N MET A 116 -0.86 -3.11 30.61
CA MET A 116 -0.02 -3.97 31.44
C MET A 116 -0.82 -4.53 32.61
N THR A 117 -1.69 -3.70 33.19
CA THR A 117 -2.65 -4.02 34.25
C THR A 117 -3.84 -3.06 34.08
N ASN A 118 -4.99 -3.34 34.69
CA ASN A 118 -6.27 -2.64 34.49
C ASN A 118 -6.16 -1.11 34.22
N ASP A 119 -5.35 -0.38 35.01
CA ASP A 119 -5.25 1.09 34.92
C ASP A 119 -3.88 1.60 34.42
N ILE A 120 -3.02 0.72 33.89
CA ILE A 120 -1.67 1.08 33.40
C ILE A 120 -1.53 0.70 31.92
N PRO A 121 -1.72 1.66 30.99
CA PRO A 121 -1.55 1.42 29.56
C PRO A 121 -0.07 1.37 29.17
N TYR A 122 0.25 0.54 28.19
CA TYR A 122 1.53 0.64 27.47
C TYR A 122 1.53 1.85 26.53
N PRO A 123 2.72 2.34 26.14
CA PRO A 123 2.83 3.31 25.05
C PRO A 123 2.15 2.78 23.78
N PHE A 124 1.30 3.60 23.18
CA PHE A 124 0.52 3.18 22.02
C PHE A 124 1.39 3.03 20.78
N HIS A 125 1.24 1.90 20.09
CA HIS A 125 1.87 1.62 18.80
C HIS A 125 0.81 1.17 17.79
N GLN A 126 0.61 1.97 16.75
CA GLN A 126 -0.41 1.74 15.74
C GLN A 126 -0.12 0.48 14.90
N ASN A 127 -1.18 -0.12 14.35
CA ASN A 127 -1.06 -1.16 13.33
C ASN A 127 -0.31 -0.62 12.10
N GLN A 128 0.70 -1.36 11.63
CA GLN A 128 1.59 -0.89 10.56
C GLN A 128 0.85 -0.68 9.23
N ASP A 129 -0.07 -1.57 8.88
CA ASP A 129 -0.83 -1.48 7.63
C ASP A 129 -1.79 -0.28 7.68
N PHE A 130 -2.49 -0.13 8.81
CA PHE A 130 -3.37 1.02 9.03
C PHE A 130 -2.58 2.33 8.98
N LEU A 131 -1.46 2.41 9.70
CA LEU A 131 -0.58 3.59 9.73
C LEU A 131 0.00 3.90 8.34
N TYR A 132 0.36 2.87 7.56
CA TYR A 132 0.91 3.03 6.22
C TYR A 132 -0.11 3.61 5.22
N LEU A 133 -1.39 3.23 5.37
CA LEU A 133 -2.47 3.64 4.47
C LEU A 133 -3.13 4.98 4.86
N SER A 134 -3.15 5.32 6.14
CA SER A 134 -3.87 6.49 6.66
C SER A 134 -2.98 7.55 7.32
N GLY A 135 -1.88 7.16 7.97
CA GLY A 135 -1.09 8.06 8.81
C GLY A 135 -1.72 8.38 10.17
N PHE A 136 -2.81 7.71 10.55
CA PHE A 136 -3.58 8.03 11.74
C PHE A 136 -3.08 7.30 12.99
N LEU A 137 -2.91 8.03 14.09
CA LEU A 137 -2.22 7.57 15.32
C LEU A 137 -3.14 7.44 16.56
N GLU A 138 -4.46 7.52 16.41
CA GLU A 138 -5.39 7.26 17.51
C GLU A 138 -5.80 5.77 17.55
N PRO A 139 -6.03 5.23 18.75
CA PRO A 139 -6.54 3.87 18.91
C PRO A 139 -8.02 3.74 18.49
N ASP A 140 -8.52 2.51 18.46
CA ASP A 140 -9.95 2.18 18.32
C ASP A 140 -10.66 2.83 17.10
N SER A 141 -10.04 2.72 15.92
CA SER A 141 -10.45 3.34 14.66
C SER A 141 -10.50 2.33 13.50
N ALA A 142 -11.25 2.65 12.43
CA ALA A 142 -11.37 1.86 11.20
C ALA A 142 -11.73 2.74 9.99
#